data_AF-A0A960VJ93-F1
#
_entry.id   AF-A0A960VJ93-F1
#
_cell.length_a   1.000
_cell.length_b   1.000
_cell.length_c   1.000
_cell.angle_alpha   90.00
_cell.angle_beta   90.00
_cell.angle_gamma   90.00
#
_symmetry.space_group_name_H-M   'P 1'
#
loop_
_entity.id
_entity.type
_entity.pdbx_description
1 polymer ?
#
loop_
_entity_poly.entity_id
_entity_poly.type
_entity_poly.pdbx_seq_one_letter_code
_entity_poly.pdbx_strand_id
1 'polypeptide(L)'
;MASHSFTVPEPGAPAAVRPEGELLQRLLDLYREETEIYGRVLELSREQGRLVRAGSSLGDVRRVLEQKKKCLETISRLERMEQRNKQEWERRRHGFSRSGRLRLQQALDGVSGLIEEILACEEQNDMELIEQASAI
;
A
#
# COMPACT_ATOMS: atom_id res chain seq x y z
N MET A 1 2.11 59.14 33.60
CA MET A 1 1.36 58.62 32.43
C MET A 1 2.27 57.63 31.73
N ALA A 2 2.05 56.33 31.96
CA ALA A 2 2.88 55.26 31.40
C ALA A 2 2.24 54.75 30.11
N SER A 3 2.92 54.97 28.99
CA SER A 3 2.53 54.46 27.68
C SER A 3 2.81 52.95 27.63
N HIS A 4 1.76 52.15 27.75
CA HIS A 4 1.82 50.72 27.45
C HIS A 4 1.75 50.52 25.94
N SER A 5 2.89 50.23 25.33
CA SER A 5 2.96 49.76 23.94
C SER A 5 2.34 48.36 23.86
N PHE A 6 1.21 48.26 23.19
CA PHE A 6 0.50 47.02 22.90
C PHE A 6 1.14 46.37 21.67
N THR A 7 2.05 45.42 21.88
CA THR A 7 2.67 44.65 20.80
C THR A 7 1.68 43.61 20.31
N VAL A 8 1.08 43.83 19.14
CA VAL A 8 0.22 42.85 18.47
C VAL A 8 1.10 41.69 18.00
N PRO A 9 0.83 40.43 18.41
CA PRO A 9 1.58 39.28 17.91
C PRO A 9 1.30 39.09 16.41
N GLU A 10 2.36 39.09 15.60
CA GLU A 10 2.26 38.81 14.16
C GLU A 10 1.60 37.45 13.92
N PRO A 11 0.50 37.38 13.14
CA PRO A 11 -0.12 36.13 12.76
C PRO A 11 0.65 35.53 11.58
N GLY A 12 1.26 34.36 11.78
CA GLY A 12 1.54 33.46 10.66
C GLY A 12 2.99 33.08 10.41
N ALA A 13 3.83 32.91 11.44
CA ALA A 13 4.99 32.05 11.26
C ALA A 13 4.46 30.62 10.98
N PRO A 14 4.79 30.00 9.82
CA PRO A 14 4.35 28.64 9.52
C PRO A 14 4.87 27.73 10.65
N ALA A 15 3.95 27.10 11.36
CA ALA A 15 4.29 26.18 12.44
C ALA A 15 5.30 25.16 11.90
N ALA A 16 6.53 25.19 12.45
CA ALA A 16 7.60 24.29 12.04
C ALA A 16 7.04 22.86 11.97
N VAL A 17 7.05 22.28 10.77
CA VAL A 17 6.54 20.94 10.53
C VAL A 17 7.30 20.01 11.48
N ARG A 18 6.57 19.37 12.39
CA ARG A 18 7.20 18.48 13.36
C ARG A 18 7.84 17.32 12.59
N PRO A 19 9.07 16.91 12.91
CA PRO A 19 9.75 15.81 12.22
C PRO A 19 8.96 14.48 12.28
N GLU A 20 8.06 14.32 13.26
CA GLU A 20 7.08 13.23 13.29
C GLU A 20 6.14 13.24 12.07
N GLY A 21 5.66 14.43 11.68
CA GLY A 21 4.67 14.60 10.62
C GLY A 21 5.22 14.23 9.25
N GLU A 22 6.47 14.57 8.96
CA GLU A 22 7.12 14.24 7.68
C GLU A 22 7.33 12.74 7.51
N LEU A 23 7.90 12.08 8.53
CA LEU A 23 8.12 10.63 8.50
C LEU A 23 6.79 9.86 8.43
N LEU A 24 5.79 10.27 9.23
CA LEU A 24 4.47 9.67 9.19
C LEU A 24 3.82 9.83 7.81
N GLN A 25 3.84 11.05 7.26
CA GLN A 25 3.21 11.33 5.98
C GLN A 25 3.86 10.52 4.86
N ARG A 26 5.20 10.42 4.85
CA ARG A 26 5.93 9.60 3.88
C ARG A 26 5.57 8.12 3.94
N LEU A 27 5.44 7.55 5.15
CA LEU A 27 5.01 6.15 5.30
C LEU A 27 3.56 5.94 4.87
N LEU A 28 2.67 6.90 5.16
CA LEU A 28 1.28 6.82 4.70
C LEU A 28 1.17 6.93 3.18
N ASP A 29 1.98 7.78 2.55
CA ASP A 29 2.03 7.90 1.09
C ASP A 29 2.57 6.60 0.46
N LEU A 30 3.59 5.98 1.06
CA LEU A 30 4.07 4.66 0.66
C LEU A 30 2.96 3.62 0.73
N TYR A 31 2.28 3.47 1.87
CA TYR A 31 1.24 2.45 2.01
C TYR A 31 0.03 2.71 1.12
N ARG A 32 -0.27 3.98 0.79
CA ARG A 32 -1.27 4.31 -0.23
C ARG A 32 -0.85 3.80 -1.61
N GLU A 33 0.40 4.06 -2.01
CA GLU A 33 0.93 3.56 -3.29
C GLU A 33 0.98 2.03 -3.34
N GLU A 34 1.41 1.37 -2.26
CA GLU A 34 1.35 -0.09 -2.13
C GLU A 34 -0.10 -0.60 -2.26
N THR A 35 -1.07 0.05 -1.61
CA THR A 35 -2.50 -0.28 -1.70
C THR A 35 -3.01 -0.20 -3.13
N GLU A 36 -2.68 0.86 -3.87
CA GLU A 36 -3.08 1.02 -5.27
C GLU A 36 -2.49 -0.09 -6.16
N ILE A 37 -1.22 -0.44 -5.96
CA ILE A 37 -0.57 -1.50 -6.73
C ILE A 37 -1.14 -2.88 -6.39
N TYR A 38 -1.37 -3.19 -5.11
CA TYR A 38 -2.03 -4.43 -4.71
C TYR A 38 -3.47 -4.52 -5.23
N GLY A 39 -4.22 -3.41 -5.22
CA GLY A 39 -5.53 -3.33 -5.86
C GLY A 39 -5.47 -3.72 -7.34
N ARG A 40 -4.45 -3.25 -8.06
CA ARG A 40 -4.22 -3.64 -9.45
C ARG A 40 -3.87 -5.13 -9.60
N VAL A 41 -3.07 -5.69 -8.69
CA VAL A 41 -2.77 -7.14 -8.69
C VAL A 41 -4.06 -7.94 -8.51
N LEU A 42 -4.93 -7.55 -7.59
CA LEU A 42 -6.22 -8.22 -7.37
C LEU A 42 -7.13 -8.17 -8.60
N GLU A 43 -7.20 -7.05 -9.31
CA GLU A 43 -7.93 -6.95 -10.58
C GLU A 43 -7.39 -7.93 -11.63
N LEU A 44 -6.06 -8.04 -11.74
CA LEU A 44 -5.39 -8.95 -12.65
C LEU A 44 -5.62 -10.42 -12.25
N SER A 45 -5.62 -10.73 -10.95
CA SER A 45 -5.98 -12.05 -10.42
C SER A 45 -7.41 -12.45 -10.81
N ARG A 46 -8.36 -11.52 -10.69
CA ARG A 46 -9.75 -11.75 -11.11
C ARG A 46 -9.88 -11.93 -12.63
N GLU A 47 -9.11 -11.17 -13.41
CA GLU A 47 -9.05 -11.33 -14.87
C GLU A 47 -8.45 -12.68 -15.27
N GLN A 48 -7.38 -13.12 -14.62
CA GLN A 48 -6.81 -14.46 -14.81
C GLN A 48 -7.88 -15.54 -14.61
N GLY A 49 -8.64 -15.50 -13.51
CA GLY A 49 -9.73 -16.44 -13.26
C GLY A 49 -10.80 -16.42 -14.35
N ARG A 50 -11.17 -15.24 -14.87
CA ARG A 50 -12.09 -15.14 -16.01
C ARG A 50 -11.53 -15.80 -17.28
N LEU A 51 -10.25 -15.57 -17.59
CA LEU A 51 -9.58 -16.15 -18.75
C LEU A 51 -9.50 -17.67 -18.65
N VAL A 52 -9.17 -18.20 -17.46
CA VAL A 52 -9.16 -19.64 -17.17
C VAL A 52 -10.56 -20.22 -17.38
N ARG A 53 -11.60 -19.68 -16.72
CA ARG A 53 -12.98 -20.18 -16.88
C ARG A 53 -13.50 -20.12 -18.31
N ALA A 54 -13.06 -19.15 -19.10
CA ALA A 54 -13.43 -19.02 -20.50
C ALA A 54 -12.65 -19.96 -21.45
N GLY A 55 -11.67 -20.73 -20.95
CA GLY A 55 -10.79 -21.55 -21.80
C GLY A 55 -9.95 -20.70 -22.75
N SER A 56 -9.55 -19.50 -22.32
CA SER A 56 -8.75 -18.58 -23.14
C SER A 56 -7.37 -19.13 -23.45
N SER A 57 -6.68 -18.51 -24.42
CA SER A 57 -5.35 -18.96 -24.81
C SER A 57 -4.34 -18.83 -23.67
N LEU A 58 -3.36 -19.75 -23.62
CA LEU A 58 -2.23 -19.64 -22.69
C LEU A 58 -1.44 -18.33 -22.86
N GLY A 59 -1.46 -17.74 -24.07
CA GLY A 59 -0.83 -16.45 -24.34
C GLY A 59 -1.47 -15.29 -23.59
N ASP A 60 -2.81 -15.31 -23.45
CA ASP A 60 -3.54 -14.26 -22.72
C ASP A 60 -3.32 -14.39 -21.20
N VAL A 61 -3.36 -15.62 -20.68
CA VAL A 61 -3.03 -15.90 -19.27
C VAL A 61 -1.60 -15.46 -18.95
N ARG A 62 -0.63 -15.79 -19.83
CA ARG A 62 0.77 -15.37 -19.68
C ARG A 62 0.90 -13.84 -19.63
N ARG A 63 0.17 -13.10 -20.46
CA ARG A 63 0.20 -11.63 -20.47
C ARG A 63 -0.25 -11.06 -19.12
N VAL A 64 -1.30 -11.63 -18.52
CA VAL A 64 -1.78 -11.22 -17.19
C VAL A 64 -0.72 -11.51 -16.11
N LEU A 65 -0.11 -12.69 -16.14
CA LEU A 65 0.97 -13.06 -15.20
C LEU A 65 2.18 -12.11 -15.30
N GLU A 66 2.58 -11.73 -16.52
CA GLU A 66 3.66 -10.76 -16.74
C GLU A 66 3.31 -9.37 -16.18
N GLN A 67 2.04 -8.95 -16.25
CA GLN A 67 1.60 -7.70 -15.63
C GLN A 67 1.63 -7.77 -14.11
N LYS A 68 1.13 -8.86 -13.51
CA LYS A 68 1.19 -9.08 -12.05
C LYS A 68 2.62 -9.06 -11.55
N LYS A 69 3.54 -9.72 -12.27
CA LYS A 69 4.97 -9.70 -11.95
C LYS A 69 5.53 -8.27 -11.88
N LYS A 70 5.23 -7.42 -12.87
CA LYS A 70 5.68 -6.01 -12.89
C LYS A 70 5.14 -5.21 -11.70
N CYS A 71 3.89 -5.44 -11.31
CA CYS A 71 3.31 -4.82 -10.11
C CYS A 71 4.08 -5.24 -8.85
N LEU A 72 4.33 -6.54 -8.65
CA LEU A 72 5.06 -7.06 -7.49
C LEU A 72 6.53 -6.59 -7.45
N GLU A 73 7.20 -6.47 -8.61
CA GLU A 73 8.53 -5.89 -8.70
C GLU A 73 8.54 -4.40 -8.29
N THR A 74 7.48 -3.67 -8.60
CA THR A 74 7.32 -2.27 -8.21
C THR A 74 7.15 -2.14 -6.69
N ILE A 75 6.29 -2.96 -6.08
CA ILE A 75 6.15 -3.04 -4.61
C ILE A 75 7.49 -3.36 -3.97
N SER A 76 8.18 -4.40 -4.43
CA SER A 76 9.49 -4.79 -3.91
C SER A 76 10.53 -3.65 -3.99
N ARG A 77 10.45 -2.79 -5.02
CA ARG A 77 11.31 -1.62 -5.14
C ARG A 77 10.94 -0.53 -4.14
N LEU A 78 9.65 -0.23 -3.99
CA LEU A 78 9.14 0.76 -3.03
C LEU A 78 9.53 0.38 -1.59
N GLU A 79 9.33 -0.88 -1.21
CA GLU A 79 9.69 -1.38 0.12
C GLU A 79 11.18 -1.22 0.42
N ARG A 80 12.04 -1.55 -0.54
CA ARG A 80 13.50 -1.35 -0.40
C ARG A 80 13.88 0.12 -0.27
N MET A 81 13.25 1.01 -1.03
CA MET A 81 13.52 2.45 -0.97
C MET A 81 13.13 3.04 0.40
N GLU A 82 12.05 2.54 0.98
CA GLU A 82 11.48 3.06 2.23
C GLU A 82 11.92 2.28 3.49
N GLN A 83 12.77 1.27 3.34
CA GLN A 83 13.23 0.42 4.44
C GLN A 83 13.84 1.23 5.61
N ARG A 84 14.59 2.30 5.31
CA ARG A 84 15.17 3.17 6.34
C ARG A 84 14.11 3.92 7.15
N ASN A 85 13.04 4.37 6.49
CA ASN A 85 11.95 5.08 7.13
C ASN A 85 11.09 4.14 7.98
N LYS A 86 10.84 2.91 7.50
CA LYS A 86 10.20 1.85 8.30
C LYS A 86 11.01 1.57 9.59
N GLN A 87 12.33 1.40 9.48
CA GLN A 87 13.22 1.20 10.64
C GLN A 87 13.30 2.41 11.59
N GLU A 88 13.26 3.64 11.06
CA GLU A 88 13.22 4.83 11.90
C GLU A 88 11.90 4.90 12.68
N TRP A 89 10.78 4.62 12.01
CA TRP A 89 9.48 4.59 12.66
C TRP A 89 9.43 3.54 13.76
N GLU A 90 9.90 2.31 13.53
CA GLU A 90 9.95 1.25 14.55
C GLU A 90 10.71 1.71 15.79
N ARG A 91 11.89 2.31 15.62
CA ARG A 91 12.71 2.83 16.73
C ARG A 91 12.01 3.95 17.50
N ARG A 92 11.19 4.76 16.83
CA ARG A 92 10.56 5.96 17.41
C ARG A 92 9.08 5.78 17.74
N ARG A 93 8.48 4.60 17.49
CA ARG A 93 7.02 4.35 17.54
C ARG A 93 6.35 4.79 18.84
N HIS A 94 7.04 4.65 19.98
CA HIS A 94 6.52 5.07 21.29
C HIS A 94 6.38 6.60 21.43
N GLY A 95 7.22 7.37 20.73
CA GLY A 95 7.18 8.84 20.73
C GLY A 95 6.13 9.44 19.79
N PHE A 96 5.50 8.65 18.93
CA PHE A 96 4.46 9.13 18.02
C PHE A 96 3.15 9.41 18.77
N SER A 97 2.37 10.32 18.22
CA SER A 97 0.99 10.55 18.66
C SER A 97 0.13 9.29 18.50
N ARG A 98 -0.90 9.14 19.35
CA ARG A 98 -1.87 8.02 19.25
C ARG A 98 -2.59 8.03 17.90
N SER A 99 -2.97 9.21 17.41
CA SER A 99 -3.62 9.38 16.11
C SER A 99 -2.70 8.98 14.95
N GLY A 100 -1.42 9.34 15.00
CA GLY A 100 -0.43 8.94 14.00
C GLY A 100 -0.26 7.42 13.92
N ARG A 101 -0.13 6.76 15.07
CA ARG A 101 -0.06 5.28 15.12
C ARG A 101 -1.32 4.62 14.57
N LEU A 102 -2.50 5.15 14.88
CA LEU A 102 -3.77 4.59 14.42
C LEU A 102 -3.91 4.69 12.89
N ARG A 103 -3.56 5.85 12.30
CA ARG A 103 -3.59 6.04 10.84
C ARG A 103 -2.67 5.06 10.12
N LEU A 104 -1.47 4.83 10.65
CA LEU A 104 -0.53 3.89 10.06
C LEU A 104 -1.02 2.44 10.19
N GLN A 105 -1.60 2.09 11.34
CA GLN A 105 -2.21 0.77 11.54
C GLN A 105 -3.32 0.52 10.52
N GLN A 106 -4.21 1.49 10.32
CA GLN A 106 -5.29 1.38 9.33
C GLN A 106 -4.76 1.20 7.90
N ALA A 107 -3.68 1.89 7.53
CA ALA A 107 -3.05 1.71 6.22
C ALA A 107 -2.46 0.29 6.06
N LEU A 108 -1.78 -0.21 7.09
CA LEU A 108 -1.25 -1.57 7.13
C LEU A 108 -2.34 -2.65 7.08
N ASP A 109 -3.45 -2.44 7.80
CA ASP A 109 -4.59 -3.35 7.78
C ASP A 109 -5.22 -3.39 6.36
N GLY A 110 -5.30 -2.24 5.68
CA GLY A 110 -5.76 -2.17 4.29
C GLY A 110 -4.89 -2.95 3.32
N VAL A 111 -3.57 -2.82 3.43
CA VAL A 111 -2.63 -3.59 2.60
C VAL A 111 -2.72 -5.09 2.92
N SER A 112 -2.77 -5.46 4.20
CA SER A 112 -2.89 -6.86 4.63
C SER A 112 -4.17 -7.51 4.09
N GLY A 113 -5.31 -6.82 4.17
CA GLY A 113 -6.58 -7.31 3.65
C GLY A 113 -6.55 -7.54 2.13
N LEU A 114 -5.91 -6.66 1.36
CA LEU A 114 -5.72 -6.86 -0.08
C LEU A 114 -4.85 -8.09 -0.39
N ILE A 115 -3.79 -8.32 0.38
CA ILE A 115 -2.93 -9.49 0.21
C ILE A 115 -3.74 -10.78 0.45
N GLU A 116 -4.54 -10.82 1.52
CA GLU A 116 -5.41 -11.95 1.82
C GLU A 116 -6.43 -12.20 0.70
N GLU A 117 -7.09 -11.15 0.18
CA GLU A 117 -8.01 -11.25 -0.96
C GLU A 117 -7.32 -11.77 -2.23
N ILE A 118 -6.09 -11.31 -2.52
CA ILE A 118 -5.31 -11.79 -3.66
C ILE A 118 -5.01 -13.28 -3.49
N LEU A 119 -4.52 -13.71 -2.33
CA LEU A 119 -4.18 -15.09 -2.06
C LEU A 119 -5.39 -16.02 -2.22
N ALA A 120 -6.54 -15.64 -1.66
CA ALA A 120 -7.79 -16.39 -1.84
C ALA A 120 -8.21 -16.45 -3.31
N CYS A 121 -8.04 -15.36 -4.07
CA CYS A 121 -8.33 -15.34 -5.50
C CYS A 121 -7.37 -16.24 -6.30
N GLU A 122 -6.08 -16.28 -5.95
CA GLU A 122 -5.09 -17.15 -6.59
C GLU A 122 -5.40 -18.62 -6.32
N GLU A 123 -5.69 -18.99 -5.08
CA GLU A 123 -6.06 -20.36 -4.71
C GLU A 123 -7.26 -20.85 -5.51
N GLN A 124 -8.31 -20.02 -5.62
CA GLN A 124 -9.48 -20.33 -6.44
C GLN A 124 -9.12 -20.50 -7.93
N ASN A 125 -8.29 -19.60 -8.49
CA ASN A 125 -7.87 -19.69 -9.88
C ASN A 125 -7.08 -20.99 -10.16
N ASP A 126 -6.22 -21.40 -9.23
CA ASP A 126 -5.41 -22.60 -9.34
C ASP A 126 -6.30 -23.86 -9.28
N MET A 127 -7.29 -23.90 -8.38
CA MET A 127 -8.28 -24.97 -8.33
C MET A 127 -9.03 -25.12 -9.65
N GLU A 128 -9.55 -24.02 -10.21
CA GLU A 128 -10.29 -24.03 -11.48
C GLU A 128 -9.41 -24.49 -12.66
N LEU A 129 -8.14 -24.07 -12.67
CA LEU A 129 -7.19 -24.50 -13.69
C LEU A 129 -6.92 -26.01 -13.63
N ILE A 130 -6.77 -26.57 -12.42
CA ILE A 130 -6.57 -28.01 -12.21
C ILE A 130 -7.82 -28.80 -12.63
N GLU A 131 -9.01 -28.34 -12.26
CA GLU A 131 -10.28 -28.97 -12.65
C GLU A 131 -10.42 -29.05 -14.18
N GLN A 132 -10.14 -27.95 -14.89
CA GLN A 132 -10.18 -27.94 -16.35
C GLN A 132 -9.13 -28.87 -16.98
N ALA A 133 -7.92 -28.88 -16.45
CA ALA A 133 -6.86 -29.77 -16.94
C ALA A 133 -7.22 -31.25 -16.74
N SER A 134 -7.98 -31.58 -15.68
CA SER A 134 -8.44 -32.95 -15.41
C SER A 134 -9.59 -33.43 -16.30
N ALA A 135 -10.30 -32.50 -16.96
CA ALA A 135 -11.45 -32.81 -17.81
C ALA A 135 -11.07 -33.07 -19.29
N ILE A 136 -9.79 -32.91 -19.65
CA ILE A 136 -9.23 -33.14 -21.00
C ILE A 136 -8.61 -34.54 -21.05
#